data_AF-A0A0Q5HYP9-F1
#
_entry.id   AF-A0A0Q5HYP9-F1
#
_cell.length_a   1.000
_cell.length_b   1.000
_cell.length_c   1.000
_cell.angle_alpha   90.00
_cell.angle_beta   90.00
_cell.angle_gamma   90.00
#
_symmetry.space_group_name_H-M   'P 1'
#
loop_
_entity.id
_entity.type
_entity.pdbx_description
1 polymer ?
#
loop_
_entity_poly.entity_id
_entity_poly.type
_entity_poly.pdbx_seq_one_letter_code
_entity_poly.pdbx_strand_id
1 'polypeptide(L)'
;MRHKSKHSGGWKRQLQALIDAHNGMHAKRGKVISYKTRAEQAASLFRIFTRLRELGFRLDNPAHLGGRHIGFLMRDWTADPTLPAELAGHGVRYEAHEAPARPAYIQQQLSFYVPFPHGSASRD
;
A
#
# COMPACT_ATOMS: atom_id res chain seq x y z
N MET A 1 -15.37 -0.59 -35.18
CA MET A 1 -14.49 0.11 -34.21
C MET A 1 -14.73 -0.48 -32.82
N ARG A 2 -13.72 -1.12 -32.20
CA ARG A 2 -13.82 -1.68 -30.85
C ARG A 2 -12.90 -0.88 -29.92
N HIS A 3 -13.46 0.01 -29.12
CA HIS A 3 -12.73 0.65 -28.03
C HIS A 3 -12.51 -0.39 -26.91
N LYS A 4 -11.31 -0.98 -26.86
CA LYS A 4 -10.81 -1.66 -25.66
C LYS A 4 -10.42 -0.58 -24.66
N SER A 5 -11.25 -0.31 -23.66
CA SER A 5 -10.83 0.46 -22.50
C SER A 5 -9.83 -0.33 -21.67
N LYS A 6 -8.54 0.03 -21.76
CA LYS A 6 -7.46 -0.48 -20.90
C LYS A 6 -7.56 0.20 -19.52
N HIS A 7 -8.33 -0.36 -18.59
CA HIS A 7 -8.40 0.11 -17.20
C HIS A 7 -7.26 -0.41 -16.30
N SER A 8 -6.08 -0.71 -16.84
CA SER A 8 -4.96 -1.26 -16.06
C SER A 8 -4.03 -0.20 -15.44
N GLY A 9 -4.32 1.11 -15.55
CA GLY A 9 -3.44 2.19 -15.10
C GLY A 9 -4.01 3.22 -14.11
N GLY A 10 -5.29 3.14 -13.74
CA GLY A 10 -5.97 4.19 -12.96
C GLY A 10 -5.45 4.34 -11.53
N TRP A 11 -5.31 3.23 -10.81
CA TRP A 11 -4.89 3.23 -9.40
C TRP A 11 -3.45 3.74 -9.22
N LYS A 12 -2.55 3.47 -10.18
CA LYS A 12 -1.16 3.97 -10.11
C LYS A 12 -1.11 5.49 -10.18
N ARG A 13 -1.94 6.08 -11.07
CA ARG A 13 -2.07 7.53 -11.19
C ARG A 13 -2.71 8.15 -9.94
N GLN A 14 -3.73 7.51 -9.38
CA GLN A 14 -4.35 7.96 -8.13
C GLN A 14 -3.38 7.87 -6.95
N LEU A 15 -2.57 6.81 -6.87
CA LEU A 15 -1.53 6.66 -5.86
C LEU A 15 -0.47 7.75 -6.01
N GLN A 16 0.00 8.02 -7.23
CA GLN A 16 0.96 9.09 -7.50
C GLN A 16 0.38 10.46 -7.12
N ALA A 17 -0.87 10.74 -7.48
CA ALA A 17 -1.54 11.99 -7.11
C ALA A 17 -1.67 12.16 -5.58
N LEU A 18 -1.92 11.08 -4.84
CA LEU A 18 -1.96 11.11 -3.38
C LEU A 18 -0.57 11.29 -2.76
N ILE A 19 0.45 10.67 -3.33
CA ILE A 19 1.85 10.90 -2.95
C ILE A 19 2.21 12.38 -3.17
N ASP A 20 1.86 12.94 -4.31
CA ASP A 20 2.14 14.34 -4.65
C ASP A 20 1.38 15.31 -3.72
N ALA A 21 0.10 15.03 -3.44
CA ALA A 21 -0.70 15.80 -2.49
C ALA A 21 -0.15 15.73 -1.06
N HIS A 22 0.30 14.55 -0.62
CA HIS A 22 0.89 14.36 0.70
C HIS A 22 2.24 15.08 0.84
N ASN A 23 3.07 15.02 -0.20
CA ASN A 23 4.32 15.77 -0.29
C ASN A 23 4.08 17.30 -0.24
N GLY A 24 3.02 17.78 -0.88
CA GLY A 24 2.58 19.17 -0.82
C GLY A 24 2.13 19.61 0.59
N MET A 25 1.47 18.72 1.35
CA MET A 25 1.08 18.99 2.74
C MET A 25 2.29 19.07 3.69
N HIS A 26 3.33 18.25 3.48
CA HIS A 26 4.57 18.34 4.25
C HIS A 26 5.38 19.61 3.96
N ALA A 27 5.32 20.13 2.73
CA ALA A 27 5.90 21.44 2.39
C ALA A 27 5.27 22.58 3.21
N LYS A 28 3.97 22.49 3.55
CA LYS A 28 3.27 23.47 4.41
C LYS A 28 3.67 23.39 5.89
N ARG A 29 4.23 22.26 6.37
CA ARG A 29 4.75 22.08 7.74
C ARG A 29 6.21 22.55 7.91
N GLY A 30 6.75 23.29 6.94
CA GLY A 30 8.09 23.91 7.01
C GLY A 30 9.26 22.95 6.79
N LYS A 31 9.01 21.66 6.48
CA LYS A 31 10.07 20.67 6.23
C LYS A 31 9.91 20.12 4.81
N VAL A 32 10.68 20.65 3.88
CA VAL A 32 10.77 20.13 2.51
C VAL A 32 11.42 18.75 2.57
N ILE A 33 10.63 17.69 2.39
CA ILE A 33 11.15 16.33 2.25
C ILE A 33 12.01 16.27 0.98
N SER A 34 13.21 15.69 1.06
CA SER A 34 14.13 15.58 -0.09
C SER A 34 13.47 14.82 -1.24
N TYR A 35 13.86 15.13 -2.49
CA TYR A 35 13.38 14.40 -3.67
C TYR A 35 13.60 12.89 -3.55
N LYS A 36 14.75 12.48 -3.00
CA LYS A 36 15.11 11.08 -2.76
C LYS A 36 14.12 10.40 -1.81
N THR A 37 13.81 11.02 -0.67
CA THR A 37 12.86 10.48 0.31
C THR A 37 11.44 10.36 -0.27
N ARG A 38 11.03 11.27 -1.15
CA ARG A 38 9.73 11.19 -1.85
C ARG A 38 9.68 10.00 -2.82
N ALA A 39 10.75 9.78 -3.58
CA ALA A 39 10.86 8.65 -4.49
C ALA A 39 10.86 7.32 -3.73
N GLU A 40 11.55 7.25 -2.59
CA GLU A 40 11.57 6.08 -1.70
C GLU A 40 10.19 5.80 -1.07
N GLN A 41 9.47 6.85 -0.65
CA GLN A 41 8.11 6.74 -0.15
C GLN A 41 7.15 6.24 -1.23
N ALA A 42 7.23 6.82 -2.44
CA ALA A 42 6.43 6.38 -3.58
C ALA A 42 6.68 4.90 -3.90
N ALA A 43 7.95 4.51 -4.01
CA ALA A 43 8.34 3.13 -4.28
C ALA A 43 7.82 2.15 -3.22
N SER A 44 7.91 2.52 -1.95
CA SER A 44 7.40 1.69 -0.84
C SER A 44 5.88 1.53 -0.89
N LEU A 45 5.15 2.63 -1.14
CA LEU A 45 3.69 2.56 -1.31
C LEU A 45 3.32 1.70 -2.54
N PHE A 46 3.99 1.86 -3.68
CA PHE A 46 3.75 1.01 -4.84
C PHE A 46 3.95 -0.48 -4.54
N ARG A 47 5.00 -0.84 -3.78
CA ARG A 47 5.25 -2.23 -3.35
C ARG A 47 4.13 -2.75 -2.46
N ILE A 48 3.74 -1.97 -1.45
CA ILE A 48 2.64 -2.30 -0.52
C ILE A 48 1.33 -2.56 -1.28
N PHE A 49 0.92 -1.65 -2.16
CA PHE A 49 -0.31 -1.79 -2.93
C PHE A 49 -0.28 -2.97 -3.91
N THR A 50 0.88 -3.21 -4.53
CA THR A 50 1.04 -4.36 -5.42
C THR A 50 0.88 -5.66 -4.65
N ARG A 51 1.54 -5.79 -3.49
CA ARG A 51 1.46 -7.00 -2.67
C ARG A 51 0.05 -7.24 -2.14
N LEU A 52 -0.66 -6.18 -1.74
CA LEU A 52 -2.07 -6.31 -1.34
C LEU A 52 -2.96 -6.82 -2.48
N ARG A 53 -2.71 -6.41 -3.73
CA ARG A 53 -3.46 -6.94 -4.88
C ARG A 53 -3.15 -8.41 -5.14
N GLU A 54 -1.92 -8.85 -4.95
CA GLU A 54 -1.53 -10.27 -5.01
C GLU A 54 -2.21 -11.09 -3.90
N LEU A 55 -2.41 -10.49 -2.72
CA LEU A 55 -3.20 -11.06 -1.62
C LEU A 55 -4.73 -10.99 -1.88
N GLY A 56 -5.17 -10.55 -3.05
CA GLY A 56 -6.57 -10.51 -3.46
C GLY A 56 -7.32 -9.22 -3.13
N PHE A 57 -6.68 -8.23 -2.49
CA PHE A 57 -7.33 -6.96 -2.18
C PHE A 57 -7.45 -6.06 -3.41
N ARG A 58 -8.67 -5.61 -3.70
CA ARG A 58 -8.93 -4.60 -4.74
C ARG A 58 -8.95 -3.21 -4.13
N LEU A 59 -7.76 -2.67 -3.87
CA LEU A 59 -7.59 -1.29 -3.44
C LEU A 59 -7.58 -0.36 -4.64
N ASP A 60 -8.75 0.16 -4.99
CA ASP A 60 -8.90 1.19 -6.03
C ASP A 60 -8.79 2.61 -5.44
N ASN A 61 -9.05 2.77 -4.14
CA ASN A 61 -8.79 4.01 -3.40
C ASN A 61 -7.72 3.79 -2.31
N PRO A 62 -6.54 4.42 -2.43
CA PRO A 62 -5.48 4.30 -1.42
C PRO A 62 -5.85 4.82 -0.03
N ALA A 63 -6.85 5.70 0.08
CA ALA A 63 -7.36 6.17 1.37
C ALA A 63 -8.08 5.07 2.18
N HIS A 64 -8.40 3.93 1.56
CA HIS A 64 -9.01 2.78 2.24
C HIS A 64 -7.95 1.80 2.79
N LEU A 65 -6.65 2.11 2.62
CA LEU A 65 -5.59 1.36 3.27
C LEU A 65 -5.70 1.57 4.79
N GLY A 66 -5.76 0.48 5.55
CA GLY A 66 -6.12 0.51 6.96
C GLY A 66 -5.65 -0.75 7.69
N GLY A 67 -5.97 -0.85 8.98
CA GLY A 67 -5.40 -1.88 9.88
C GLY A 67 -5.52 -3.31 9.37
N ARG A 68 -6.66 -3.69 8.76
CA ARG A 68 -6.84 -5.03 8.17
C ARG A 68 -5.81 -5.32 7.08
N HIS A 69 -5.59 -4.37 6.16
CA HIS A 69 -4.63 -4.52 5.08
C HIS A 69 -3.20 -4.65 5.60
N ILE A 70 -2.84 -3.82 6.60
CA ILE A 70 -1.53 -3.91 7.26
C ILE A 70 -1.37 -5.24 7.98
N GLY A 71 -2.41 -5.77 8.62
CA GLY A 71 -2.39 -7.10 9.24
C GLY A 71 -2.08 -8.22 8.23
N PHE A 72 -2.73 -8.20 7.06
CA PHE A 72 -2.44 -9.15 5.98
C PHE A 72 -1.02 -9.00 5.43
N LEU A 73 -0.52 -7.77 5.27
CA LEU A 73 0.87 -7.53 4.88
C LEU A 73 1.88 -8.01 5.91
N MET A 74 1.58 -7.83 7.19
CA MET A 74 2.44 -8.33 8.26
C MET A 74 2.52 -9.84 8.22
N ARG A 75 1.38 -10.53 8.11
CA ARG A 75 1.33 -12.00 7.98
C ARG A 75 2.09 -12.48 6.74
N ASP A 76 1.93 -11.79 5.61
CA ASP A 76 2.72 -12.05 4.40
C ASP A 76 4.22 -11.89 4.65
N TRP A 77 4.65 -10.74 5.14
CA TRP A 77 6.06 -10.46 5.39
C TRP A 77 6.67 -11.33 6.48
N THR A 78 5.90 -11.82 7.45
CA THR A 78 6.41 -12.75 8.46
C THR A 78 6.33 -14.21 8.03
N ALA A 79 5.96 -14.48 6.77
CA ALA A 79 5.75 -15.83 6.24
C ALA A 79 4.83 -16.69 7.12
N ASP A 80 3.68 -16.11 7.51
CA ASP A 80 2.66 -16.81 8.30
C ASP A 80 2.17 -18.07 7.55
N PRO A 81 2.38 -19.28 8.10
CA PRO A 81 2.05 -20.53 7.42
C PRO A 81 0.54 -20.74 7.22
N THR A 82 -0.31 -19.99 7.91
CA THR A 82 -1.78 -20.09 7.79
C THR A 82 -2.34 -19.26 6.64
N LEU A 83 -1.59 -18.24 6.21
CA LEU A 83 -2.04 -17.31 5.18
C LEU A 83 -2.29 -17.96 3.81
N PRO A 84 -1.44 -18.88 3.30
CA PRO A 84 -1.69 -19.54 2.01
C PRO A 84 -3.02 -20.30 1.97
N ALA A 85 -3.34 -21.04 3.03
CA ALA A 85 -4.57 -21.83 3.11
C ALA A 85 -5.81 -20.93 3.16
N GLU A 86 -5.74 -19.83 3.92
CA GLU A 86 -6.79 -18.82 3.99
C GLU A 86 -7.05 -18.18 2.62
N LEU A 87 -5.97 -17.76 1.92
CA LEU A 87 -6.07 -17.16 0.59
C LEU A 87 -6.57 -18.14 -0.47
N ALA A 88 -6.16 -19.41 -0.41
CA ALA A 88 -6.67 -20.46 -1.27
C ALA A 88 -8.18 -20.67 -1.08
N GLY A 89 -8.69 -20.60 0.17
CA GLY A 89 -10.11 -20.63 0.48
C GLY A 89 -10.91 -19.47 -0.15
N HIS A 90 -10.25 -18.36 -0.44
CA HIS A 90 -10.82 -17.21 -1.15
C HIS A 90 -10.56 -17.23 -2.66
N GLY A 91 -9.97 -18.30 -3.20
CA GLY A 91 -9.66 -18.43 -4.63
C GLY A 91 -8.50 -17.55 -5.10
N VAL A 92 -7.68 -17.05 -4.17
CA VAL A 92 -6.50 -16.24 -4.48
C VAL A 92 -5.31 -17.17 -4.71
N ARG A 93 -4.69 -17.07 -5.90
CA ARG A 93 -3.41 -17.74 -6.17
C ARG A 93 -2.30 -16.92 -5.55
N TYR A 94 -1.70 -17.46 -4.50
CA TYR A 94 -0.70 -16.79 -3.70
C TYR A 94 0.53 -17.69 -3.56
N GLU A 95 1.68 -17.14 -3.92
CA GLU A 95 2.98 -17.75 -3.66
C GLU A 95 3.52 -17.20 -2.34
N ALA A 96 3.62 -18.08 -1.35
CA ALA A 96 4.14 -17.76 -0.04
C ALA A 96 5.63 -17.40 -0.12
N HIS A 97 6.07 -16.49 0.75
CA HIS A 97 7.50 -16.28 0.93
C HIS A 97 8.09 -17.51 1.62
N GLU A 98 9.24 -17.99 1.13
CA GLU A 98 9.97 -19.11 1.73
C GLU A 98 10.48 -18.79 3.14
N ALA A 99 10.70 -17.51 3.44
CA ALA A 99 11.19 -17.05 4.73
C ALA A 99 10.63 -15.67 5.10
N PRO A 100 10.57 -15.33 6.41
CA PRO A 100 10.21 -14.00 6.87
C PRO A 100 11.13 -12.92 6.31
N ALA A 101 10.54 -11.79 5.93
CA ALA A 101 11.26 -10.58 5.60
C ALA A 101 12.05 -10.06 6.82
N ARG A 102 13.17 -9.40 6.54
CA ARG A 102 14.03 -8.86 7.59
C ARG A 102 13.28 -7.78 8.39
N PRO A 103 13.43 -7.71 9.73
CA PRO A 103 12.79 -6.67 10.54
C PRO A 103 13.07 -5.25 10.05
N ALA A 104 14.32 -4.97 9.63
CA ALA A 104 14.71 -3.68 9.07
C ALA A 104 13.96 -3.33 7.78
N TYR A 105 13.64 -4.34 6.95
CA TYR A 105 12.83 -4.14 5.75
C TYR A 105 11.39 -3.78 6.12
N ILE A 106 10.78 -4.50 7.06
CA ILE A 106 9.42 -4.21 7.54
C ILE A 106 9.35 -2.81 8.14
N GLN A 107 10.30 -2.45 9.01
CA GLN A 107 10.41 -1.11 9.58
C GLN A 107 10.59 -0.03 8.51
N GLN A 108 11.43 -0.28 7.50
CA GLN A 108 11.62 0.65 6.39
C GLN A 108 10.32 0.83 5.59
N GLN A 109 9.57 -0.23 5.29
CA GLN A 109 8.32 -0.11 4.54
C GLN A 109 7.24 0.62 5.37
N LEU A 110 7.17 0.36 6.67
CA LEU A 110 6.20 0.97 7.58
C LEU A 110 6.54 2.43 7.96
N SER A 111 7.80 2.83 7.96
CA SER A 111 8.18 4.23 8.24
C SER A 111 7.64 5.22 7.21
N PHE A 112 7.38 4.73 6.00
CA PHE A 112 6.75 5.48 4.91
C PHE A 112 5.22 5.41 4.92
N TYR A 113 4.65 4.51 5.72
CA TYR A 113 3.22 4.44 5.97
C TYR A 113 2.85 5.50 7.01
N VAL A 114 2.36 6.64 6.53
CA VAL A 114 1.60 7.57 7.35
C VAL A 114 0.13 7.20 7.16
N PRO A 115 -0.62 6.83 8.20
CA PRO A 115 -2.05 6.61 8.06
C PRO A 115 -2.64 7.89 7.45
N PHE A 116 -3.28 7.77 6.29
CA PHE A 116 -4.05 8.88 5.74
C PHE A 116 -5.00 9.31 6.85
N PRO A 117 -5.01 10.58 7.27
CA PRO A 117 -5.99 11.02 8.24
C PRO A 117 -7.34 10.72 7.60
N HIS A 118 -8.05 9.74 8.13
CA HIS A 118 -9.48 9.66 7.95
C HIS A 118 -9.97 11.05 8.30
N GLY A 119 -10.62 11.72 7.34
CA GLY A 119 -11.22 13.02 7.58
C GLY A 119 -11.91 12.92 8.92
N SER A 120 -11.48 13.78 9.85
CA SER A 120 -12.11 13.99 11.14
C SER A 120 -13.60 13.97 10.89
N ALA A 121 -14.26 12.88 11.29
CA ALA A 121 -15.69 12.87 11.39
C ALA A 121 -15.98 13.96 12.42
N SER A 122 -16.51 15.08 11.93
CA SER A 122 -17.22 16.04 12.75
C SER A 122 -18.19 15.24 13.60
N ARG A 123 -17.89 15.16 14.90
CA ARG A 123 -18.91 14.92 15.91
C ARG A 123 -19.45 16.30 16.23
N ASP A 124 -20.59 16.62 15.63
CA ASP A 124 -21.58 17.49 16.26
C ASP A 124 -22.04 16.89 17.60
#